data_AF-A0AB36S9T6-F1
#
_entry.id   AF-A0AB36S9T6-F1
#
_cell.length_a   1.000
_cell.length_b   1.000
_cell.length_c   1.000
_cell.angle_alpha   90.00
_cell.angle_beta   90.00
_cell.angle_gamma   90.00
#
_symmetry.space_group_name_H-M   'P 1'
#
loop_
_entity.id
_entity.type
_entity.pdbx_description
1 polymer ?
#
loop_
_entity_poly.entity_id
_entity_poly.type
_entity_poly.pdbx_seq_one_letter_code
_entity_poly.pdbx_strand_id
1 'polypeptide(L)'
;MERKENYAKSIKNWLTVISSVTFLVSTYKVATIDAVFLYAFTYLSSIGLAFYNLTPQGNQAKIRRKRMIEFAIASVAFIFIGITLGTIHPIIKMSMLYLIKATYVIFAVLAVIYTFKDDLDTESIEEKDAKSSVRKSLQEQEKTKPFKEREKRSVENKRIRKFLLKKKDSRSREDIR
;
A
#
# COMPACT_ATOMS: atom_id res chain seq x y z
N MET A 1 18.50 5.59 12.87
CA MET A 1 18.62 5.53 11.38
C MET A 1 17.27 5.26 10.75
N GLU A 2 16.49 4.31 11.28
CA GLU A 2 15.09 3.99 10.93
C GLU A 2 14.17 5.20 10.65
N ARG A 3 14.16 6.21 11.54
CA ARG A 3 13.30 7.40 11.37
C ARG A 3 13.64 8.23 10.12
N LYS A 4 14.93 8.30 9.74
CA LYS A 4 15.37 9.00 8.52
C LYS A 4 15.05 8.19 7.26
N GLU A 5 15.15 6.87 7.36
CA GLU A 5 14.83 5.95 6.26
C GLU A 5 13.32 5.94 5.96
N ASN A 6 12.47 5.95 6.99
CA ASN A 6 11.01 6.06 6.85
C ASN A 6 10.58 7.41 6.25
N TYR A 7 11.28 8.50 6.60
CA TYR A 7 11.03 9.81 6.01
C TYR A 7 11.39 9.86 4.52
N ALA A 8 12.54 9.31 4.14
CA ALA A 8 12.98 9.23 2.73
C ALA A 8 12.04 8.37 1.87
N LYS A 9 11.57 7.22 2.40
CA LYS A 9 10.55 6.37 1.75
C LYS A 9 9.24 7.13 1.53
N SER A 10 8.76 7.86 2.55
CA SER A 10 7.56 8.67 2.45
C SER A 10 7.68 9.76 1.38
N ILE A 11 8.81 10.49 1.33
CA ILE A 11 9.07 11.50 0.30
C ILE A 11 9.07 10.88 -1.10
N LYS A 12 9.75 9.74 -1.30
CA LYS A 12 9.74 9.03 -2.58
C LYS A 12 8.30 8.71 -3.02
N ASN A 13 7.47 8.17 -2.14
CA ASN A 13 6.09 7.81 -2.46
C ASN A 13 5.28 9.04 -2.86
N TRP A 14 5.38 10.12 -2.09
CA TRP A 14 4.72 11.38 -2.40
C TRP A 14 5.17 11.98 -3.72
N LEU A 15 6.48 12.02 -3.98
CA LEU A 15 7.02 12.47 -5.27
C LEU A 15 6.49 11.62 -6.42
N THR A 16 6.47 10.30 -6.27
CA THR A 16 5.96 9.40 -7.30
C THR A 16 4.49 9.69 -7.59
N VAL A 17 3.65 9.81 -6.56
CA VAL A 17 2.21 10.09 -6.69
C VAL A 17 1.97 11.47 -7.33
N ILE A 18 2.64 12.51 -6.84
CA ILE A 18 2.49 13.88 -7.36
C ILE A 18 2.92 13.93 -8.83
N SER A 19 4.07 13.33 -9.17
CA SER A 19 4.54 13.25 -10.55
C SER A 19 3.56 12.49 -11.44
N SER A 20 3.01 11.36 -10.99
CA SER A 20 2.02 10.58 -11.74
C SER A 20 0.73 11.36 -12.01
N VAL A 21 0.18 12.01 -10.98
CA VAL A 21 -1.05 12.82 -11.12
C VAL A 21 -0.81 14.03 -12.03
N THR A 22 0.30 14.74 -11.83
CA THR A 22 0.67 15.91 -12.64
C THR A 22 0.83 15.54 -14.11
N PHE A 23 1.49 14.40 -14.38
CA PHE A 23 1.67 13.88 -15.72
C PHE A 23 0.32 13.51 -16.38
N LEU A 24 -0.59 12.84 -15.66
CA LEU A 24 -1.92 12.49 -16.17
C LEU A 24 -2.74 13.73 -16.54
N VAL A 25 -2.75 14.74 -15.67
CA VAL A 25 -3.45 16.01 -15.91
C VAL A 25 -2.86 16.74 -17.12
N SER A 26 -1.52 16.75 -17.23
CA SER A 26 -0.82 17.44 -18.31
C SER A 26 -1.06 16.74 -19.66
N THR A 27 -0.97 15.41 -19.71
CA THR A 27 -1.16 14.64 -20.95
C THR A 27 -2.60 14.59 -21.43
N TYR A 28 -3.58 14.73 -20.53
CA TYR A 28 -4.98 14.83 -20.92
C TYR A 28 -5.23 16.03 -21.86
N LYS A 29 -4.65 17.19 -21.55
CA LYS A 29 -4.87 18.45 -22.29
C LYS A 29 -4.07 18.58 -23.59
N VAL A 30 -3.12 17.69 -23.84
CA VAL A 30 -2.19 17.79 -24.97
C VAL A 30 -2.75 17.13 -26.23
N ALA A 31 -2.69 17.81 -27.37
CA ALA A 31 -3.19 17.32 -28.66
C ALA A 31 -2.10 16.78 -29.61
N THR A 32 -0.81 16.90 -29.25
CA THR A 32 0.31 16.57 -30.14
C THR A 32 1.27 15.56 -29.51
N ILE A 33 1.78 14.63 -30.32
CA ILE A 33 2.72 13.59 -29.88
C ILE A 33 4.01 14.20 -29.31
N ASP A 34 4.54 15.26 -29.91
CA ASP A 34 5.80 15.90 -29.46
C ASP A 34 5.69 16.47 -28.04
N ALA A 35 4.57 17.12 -27.74
CA ALA A 35 4.32 17.61 -26.38
C ALA A 35 4.11 16.45 -25.40
N VAL A 36 3.44 15.36 -25.79
CA VAL A 36 3.34 14.15 -24.95
C VAL A 36 4.72 13.57 -24.67
N PHE A 37 5.62 13.55 -25.65
CA PHE A 37 7.00 13.11 -25.46
C PHE A 37 7.74 13.93 -24.42
N LEU A 38 7.62 15.27 -24.47
CA LEU A 38 8.28 16.16 -23.51
C LEU A 38 7.79 15.88 -22.07
N TYR A 39 6.47 15.83 -21.86
CA TYR A 39 5.90 15.51 -20.55
C TYR A 39 6.27 14.10 -20.09
N ALA A 40 6.26 13.12 -20.99
CA ALA A 40 6.63 11.74 -20.71
C ALA A 40 8.10 11.64 -20.28
N PHE A 41 9.00 12.36 -20.95
CA PHE A 41 10.41 12.37 -20.61
C PHE A 41 10.64 12.97 -19.23
N THR A 42 10.08 14.15 -18.93
CA THR A 42 10.17 14.77 -17.60
C THR A 42 9.64 13.84 -16.51
N TYR A 43 8.52 13.18 -16.78
CA TYR A 43 7.92 12.22 -15.86
C TYR A 43 8.80 10.99 -15.61
N LEU A 44 9.34 10.39 -16.67
CA LEU A 44 10.25 9.26 -16.58
C LEU A 44 11.53 9.62 -15.81
N SER A 45 12.10 10.81 -16.05
CA SER A 45 13.27 11.29 -15.30
C SER A 45 12.94 11.45 -13.81
N SER A 46 11.79 12.07 -13.49
CA SER A 46 11.34 12.26 -12.11
C SER A 46 11.19 10.93 -11.36
N ILE A 47 10.57 9.93 -12.00
CA ILE A 47 10.43 8.58 -11.43
C ILE A 47 11.80 7.90 -11.32
N GLY A 48 12.63 7.99 -12.35
CA GLY A 48 13.98 7.43 -12.32
C GLY A 48 14.78 7.94 -11.11
N LEU A 49 14.74 9.25 -10.86
CA LEU A 49 15.36 9.90 -9.69
C LEU A 49 14.75 9.42 -8.37
N ALA A 50 13.42 9.35 -8.27
CA ALA A 50 12.74 8.90 -7.05
C ALA A 50 13.12 7.46 -6.69
N PHE A 51 13.18 6.56 -7.67
CA PHE A 51 13.57 5.16 -7.45
C PHE A 51 15.08 4.99 -7.30
N TYR A 52 15.92 5.83 -7.91
CA TYR A 52 17.37 5.79 -7.74
C TYR A 52 17.79 6.12 -6.30
N ASN A 53 17.10 7.05 -5.65
CA ASN A 53 17.44 7.52 -4.30
C ASN A 53 17.31 6.45 -3.19
N LEU A 54 16.64 5.32 -3.45
CA LEU A 54 16.51 4.22 -2.49
C LEU A 54 16.93 2.91 -3.15
N THR A 55 17.85 2.15 -2.57
CA THR A 55 18.24 0.84 -3.11
C THR A 55 17.11 -0.19 -2.94
N PRO A 56 16.76 -1.01 -3.96
CA PRO A 56 15.74 -2.04 -3.78
C PRO A 56 16.24 -3.14 -2.84
N GLN A 57 15.50 -3.42 -1.79
CA GLN A 57 15.78 -4.54 -0.90
C GLN A 57 14.88 -5.73 -1.25
N GLY A 58 15.45 -6.92 -1.31
CA GLY A 58 14.74 -8.14 -1.72
C GLY A 58 14.69 -8.39 -3.23
N ASN A 59 14.57 -9.66 -3.61
CA ASN A 59 14.57 -10.08 -5.01
C ASN A 59 13.34 -9.58 -5.78
N GLN A 60 12.18 -9.49 -5.13
CA GLN A 60 10.94 -9.02 -5.76
C GLN A 60 11.00 -7.53 -6.13
N ALA A 61 11.56 -6.68 -5.26
CA ALA A 61 11.76 -5.26 -5.56
C ALA A 61 12.74 -5.05 -6.72
N LYS A 62 13.84 -5.83 -6.78
CA LYS A 62 14.77 -5.80 -7.91
C LYS A 62 14.08 -6.16 -9.24
N ILE A 63 13.24 -7.20 -9.24
CA ILE A 63 12.47 -7.61 -10.43
C ILE A 63 11.50 -6.51 -10.87
N ARG A 64 10.76 -5.90 -9.93
CA ARG A 64 9.82 -4.81 -10.25
C ARG A 64 10.53 -3.60 -10.86
N ARG A 65 11.69 -3.22 -10.31
CA ARG A 65 12.49 -2.12 -10.87
C ARG A 65 13.03 -2.41 -12.24
N LYS A 66 13.55 -3.63 -12.46
CA LYS A 66 13.98 -4.05 -13.80
C LYS A 66 12.83 -3.94 -14.81
N ARG A 67 11.63 -4.42 -14.46
CA ARG A 67 10.43 -4.30 -15.29
C ARG A 67 10.04 -2.85 -15.57
N MET A 68 10.14 -1.94 -14.59
CA MET A 68 9.87 -0.52 -14.84
C MET A 68 10.87 0.09 -15.81
N ILE A 69 12.16 -0.24 -15.69
CA ILE A 69 13.19 0.26 -16.59
C ILE A 69 12.94 -0.25 -18.00
N GLU A 70 12.68 -1.55 -18.16
CA GLU A 70 12.33 -2.16 -19.45
C GLU A 70 11.08 -1.51 -20.06
N PHE A 71 10.04 -1.29 -19.26
CA PHE A 71 8.82 -0.62 -19.72
C PHE A 71 9.06 0.85 -20.08
N ALA A 72 9.89 1.58 -19.33
CA ALA A 72 10.27 2.96 -19.63
C ALA A 72 11.01 3.03 -20.98
N ILE A 73 11.96 2.14 -21.23
CA ILE A 73 12.68 2.06 -22.51
C ILE A 73 11.71 1.72 -23.65
N ALA A 74 10.84 0.72 -23.45
CA ALA A 74 9.85 0.31 -24.44
C ALA A 74 8.85 1.43 -24.77
N SER A 75 8.40 2.18 -23.77
CA SER A 75 7.47 3.31 -23.97
C SER A 75 8.11 4.49 -24.70
N VAL A 76 9.39 4.79 -24.44
CA VAL A 76 10.15 5.78 -25.22
C VAL A 76 10.29 5.34 -26.68
N ALA A 77 10.67 4.09 -26.93
CA ALA A 77 10.76 3.55 -28.28
C ALA A 77 9.40 3.59 -29.01
N PHE A 78 8.31 3.31 -28.29
CA PHE A 78 6.96 3.36 -28.82
C PHE A 78 6.55 4.78 -29.26
N ILE A 79 6.98 5.82 -28.54
CA ILE A 79 6.77 7.21 -28.97
C ILE A 79 7.50 7.49 -30.29
N PHE A 80 8.77 7.07 -30.43
CA PHE A 80 9.51 7.28 -31.67
C PHE A 80 8.83 6.62 -32.87
N ILE A 81 8.30 5.41 -32.69
CA ILE A 81 7.48 4.72 -33.70
C ILE A 81 6.20 5.52 -34.02
N GLY A 82 5.55 6.09 -33.00
CA GLY A 82 4.37 6.94 -33.18
C GLY A 82 4.66 8.23 -33.94
N ILE A 83 5.83 8.84 -33.72
CA ILE A 83 6.29 10.03 -34.46
C ILE A 83 6.53 9.68 -35.93
N THR A 84 7.26 8.59 -36.21
CA THR A 84 7.57 8.19 -37.60
C THR A 84 6.31 7.80 -38.37
N LEU A 85 5.45 6.95 -37.79
CA LEU A 85 4.19 6.54 -38.43
C LEU A 85 3.17 7.68 -38.52
N GLY A 86 3.22 8.65 -37.60
CA GLY A 86 2.35 9.82 -37.60
C GLY A 86 2.57 10.77 -38.77
N THR A 87 3.68 10.63 -39.51
CA THR A 87 3.95 11.38 -40.75
C THR A 87 3.17 10.87 -41.95
N ILE A 88 2.65 9.64 -41.89
CA ILE A 88 2.03 8.95 -43.03
C ILE A 88 0.58 9.43 -43.24
N HIS A 89 -0.23 9.48 -42.17
CA HIS A 89 -1.65 9.83 -42.28
C HIS A 89 -2.19 10.43 -40.97
N PRO A 90 -3.06 11.45 -41.01
CA PRO A 90 -3.59 12.11 -39.81
C PRO A 90 -4.40 11.16 -38.90
N ILE A 91 -5.12 10.19 -39.46
CA ILE A 91 -5.84 9.18 -38.67
C ILE A 91 -4.86 8.30 -37.87
N ILE A 92 -3.74 7.90 -38.49
CA ILE A 92 -2.70 7.09 -37.83
C ILE A 92 -2.03 7.91 -36.71
N LYS A 93 -1.80 9.21 -36.95
CA LYS A 93 -1.28 10.14 -35.94
C LYS A 93 -2.21 10.23 -34.72
N MET A 94 -3.51 10.36 -34.94
CA MET A 94 -4.50 10.43 -33.87
C MET A 94 -4.62 9.11 -33.10
N SER A 95 -4.65 7.96 -33.79
CA SER A 95 -4.71 6.65 -33.12
C SER A 95 -3.45 6.39 -32.30
N MET A 96 -2.26 6.71 -32.83
CA MET A 96 -1.00 6.61 -32.11
C MET A 96 -0.95 7.52 -30.89
N LEU A 97 -1.47 8.74 -30.98
CA LEU A 97 -1.57 9.65 -29.83
C LEU A 97 -2.37 9.02 -28.69
N TYR A 98 -3.53 8.43 -28.98
CA TYR A 98 -4.35 7.76 -27.95
C TYR A 98 -3.67 6.53 -27.37
N LEU A 99 -3.01 5.72 -28.20
CA LEU A 99 -2.26 4.55 -27.74
C LEU A 99 -1.10 4.95 -26.82
N ILE A 100 -0.31 5.96 -27.19
CA ILE A 100 0.78 6.49 -26.37
C ILE A 100 0.22 6.97 -25.02
N LYS A 101 -0.85 7.76 -25.02
CA LYS A 101 -1.49 8.22 -23.77
C LYS A 101 -1.89 7.04 -22.89
N ALA A 102 -2.54 6.03 -23.45
CA ALA A 102 -2.95 4.83 -22.70
C ALA A 102 -1.76 4.09 -22.09
N THR A 103 -0.68 3.88 -22.85
CA THR A 103 0.56 3.24 -22.37
C THR A 103 1.14 3.97 -21.16
N TYR A 104 1.18 5.30 -21.21
CA TYR A 104 1.74 6.10 -20.13
C TYR A 104 0.81 6.24 -18.92
N VAL A 105 -0.51 6.18 -19.11
CA VAL A 105 -1.48 6.06 -18.00
C VAL A 105 -1.23 4.77 -17.24
N ILE A 106 -1.09 3.65 -17.96
CA ILE A 106 -0.78 2.33 -17.36
C ILE A 106 0.55 2.40 -16.61
N PHE A 107 1.59 2.98 -17.22
CA PHE A 107 2.88 3.16 -16.56
C PHE A 107 2.75 3.97 -15.27
N ALA A 108 1.96 5.04 -15.28
CA ALA A 108 1.79 5.88 -14.11
C ALA A 108 1.12 5.16 -12.94
N VAL A 109 0.08 4.39 -13.22
CA VAL A 109 -0.57 3.54 -12.22
C VAL A 109 0.40 2.48 -11.68
N LEU A 110 1.15 1.80 -12.57
CA LEU A 110 2.13 0.79 -12.17
C LEU A 110 3.24 1.35 -11.29
N ALA A 111 3.75 2.54 -11.60
CA ALA A 111 4.80 3.17 -10.81
C ALA A 111 4.34 3.48 -9.37
N VAL A 112 3.11 3.97 -9.21
CA VAL A 112 2.52 4.19 -7.89
C VAL A 112 2.33 2.86 -7.15
N ILE A 113 1.79 1.83 -7.81
CA ILE A 113 1.62 0.51 -7.17
C ILE A 113 2.98 -0.06 -6.73
N TYR A 114 4.00 0.03 -7.57
CA TYR A 114 5.31 -0.53 -7.28
C TYR A 114 6.06 0.26 -6.21
N THR A 115 5.89 1.59 -6.12
CA THR A 115 6.54 2.37 -5.06
C THR A 115 6.09 1.93 -3.67
N PHE A 116 4.78 1.69 -3.49
CA PHE A 116 4.22 1.18 -2.24
C PHE A 116 4.52 -0.30 -2.00
N LYS A 117 4.55 -1.14 -3.05
CA LYS A 117 4.93 -2.56 -2.91
C LYS A 117 6.41 -2.74 -2.56
N ASP A 118 7.30 -1.90 -3.09
CA ASP A 118 8.71 -1.90 -2.71
C ASP A 118 8.87 -1.62 -1.21
N ASP A 119 8.06 -0.72 -0.65
CA ASP A 119 8.08 -0.40 0.78
C ASP A 119 7.52 -1.53 1.66
N LEU A 120 6.47 -2.23 1.21
CA LEU A 120 5.93 -3.40 1.92
C LEU A 120 6.91 -4.57 1.96
N ASP A 121 7.67 -4.77 0.89
CA ASP A 121 8.71 -5.81 0.84
C ASP A 121 9.96 -5.43 1.64
N THR A 122 10.04 -4.19 2.14
CA THR A 122 11.13 -3.72 3.01
C THR A 122 10.86 -3.96 4.50
N GLU A 123 9.69 -4.48 4.91
CA GLU A 123 9.47 -4.88 6.31
C GLU A 123 10.51 -5.93 6.70
N SER A 124 11.30 -5.65 7.73
CA SER A 124 12.29 -6.60 8.23
C SER A 124 11.58 -7.91 8.61
N ILE A 125 12.28 -9.04 8.49
CA ILE A 125 11.74 -10.36 8.92
C ILE A 125 11.22 -10.26 10.37
N GLU A 126 11.89 -9.46 11.20
CA GLU A 126 11.50 -9.15 12.58
C GLU A 126 10.19 -8.35 12.68
N GLU A 127 9.94 -7.34 11.85
CA GLU A 127 8.66 -6.61 11.82
C GLU A 127 7.50 -7.49 11.32
N LYS A 128 7.79 -8.35 10.34
CA LYS A 128 6.81 -9.31 9.80
C LYS A 128 6.45 -10.37 10.83
N ASP A 129 7.44 -10.87 11.56
CA ASP A 129 7.26 -11.81 12.66
C ASP A 129 6.58 -11.15 13.87
N ALA A 130 6.91 -9.89 14.19
CA ALA A 130 6.23 -9.09 15.22
C ALA A 130 4.75 -8.85 14.86
N LYS A 131 4.43 -8.47 13.62
CA LYS A 131 3.03 -8.37 13.17
C LYS A 131 2.31 -9.72 13.22
N SER A 132 2.98 -10.80 12.86
CA SER A 132 2.37 -12.14 12.89
C SER A 132 2.09 -12.61 14.32
N SER A 133 3.00 -12.34 15.26
CA SER A 133 2.87 -12.70 16.68
C SER A 133 1.85 -11.83 17.40
N VAL A 134 1.80 -10.53 17.10
CA VAL A 134 0.74 -9.62 17.59
C VAL A 134 -0.63 -10.05 17.05
N ARG A 135 -0.73 -10.43 15.77
CA ARG A 135 -1.99 -10.92 15.19
C ARG A 135 -2.43 -12.26 15.80
N LYS A 136 -1.51 -13.21 16.03
CA LYS A 136 -1.79 -14.48 16.70
C LYS A 136 -2.23 -14.27 18.15
N SER A 137 -1.54 -13.43 18.90
CA SER A 137 -1.89 -13.13 20.29
C SER A 137 -3.25 -12.43 20.41
N LEU A 138 -3.60 -11.52 19.50
CA LEU A 138 -4.93 -10.92 19.43
C LEU A 138 -6.02 -11.97 19.15
N GLN A 139 -5.80 -12.90 18.22
CA GLN A 139 -6.73 -13.99 17.95
C GLN A 139 -6.88 -14.97 19.13
N GLU A 140 -5.80 -15.26 19.85
CA GLU A 140 -5.85 -16.07 21.07
C GLU A 140 -6.57 -15.35 22.22
N GLN A 141 -6.38 -14.03 22.35
CA GLN A 141 -7.14 -13.22 23.29
C GLN A 141 -8.63 -13.21 22.96
N GLU A 142 -9.02 -13.13 21.68
CA GLU A 142 -10.42 -13.24 21.26
C GLU A 142 -11.03 -14.62 21.55
N LYS A 143 -10.27 -15.71 21.34
CA LYS A 143 -10.72 -17.07 21.67
C LYS A 143 -10.85 -17.31 23.18
N THR A 144 -10.02 -16.68 24.00
CA THR A 144 -10.00 -16.88 25.46
C THR A 144 -10.93 -15.94 26.23
N LYS A 145 -11.34 -14.81 25.65
CA LYS A 145 -12.36 -13.89 26.20
C LYS A 145 -13.63 -14.58 26.71
N PRO A 146 -14.31 -15.45 25.95
CA PRO A 146 -15.55 -16.10 26.41
C PRO A 146 -15.32 -17.04 27.60
N PHE A 147 -14.16 -17.70 27.68
CA PHE A 147 -13.83 -18.57 28.82
C PHE A 147 -13.55 -17.76 30.09
N LYS A 148 -12.81 -16.65 29.99
CA LYS A 148 -12.54 -15.76 31.13
C LYS A 148 -13.80 -15.07 31.65
N GLU A 149 -14.74 -14.70 30.78
CA GLU A 149 -16.05 -14.18 31.22
C GLU A 149 -16.90 -15.23 31.91
N ARG A 150 -16.92 -16.47 31.39
CA ARG A 150 -17.66 -17.58 31.99
C ARG A 150 -17.12 -17.92 33.38
N GLU A 151 -15.80 -17.89 33.55
CA GLU A 151 -15.14 -18.12 34.84
C GLU A 151 -15.42 -16.99 35.83
N LYS A 152 -15.37 -15.72 35.41
CA LYS A 152 -15.78 -14.58 36.24
C LYS A 152 -17.23 -14.72 36.73
N ARG A 153 -18.18 -15.02 35.83
CA ARG A 153 -19.59 -15.22 36.20
C ARG A 153 -19.77 -16.39 37.17
N SER A 154 -19.01 -17.47 37.00
CA SER A 154 -19.04 -18.63 37.90
C SER A 154 -18.56 -18.28 39.32
N VAL A 155 -17.45 -17.54 39.43
CA VAL A 155 -16.91 -17.07 40.71
C VAL A 155 -17.87 -16.10 41.40
N GLU A 156 -18.46 -15.19 40.65
CA GLU A 156 -19.42 -14.20 41.14
C GLU A 156 -20.71 -14.88 41.64
N ASN A 157 -21.25 -15.83 40.88
CA ASN A 157 -22.40 -16.64 41.32
C ASN A 157 -22.13 -17.44 42.60
N LYS A 158 -20.92 -17.99 42.76
CA LYS A 158 -20.53 -18.68 44.01
C LYS A 158 -20.49 -17.71 45.20
N ARG A 159 -20.00 -16.47 45.01
CA ARG A 159 -19.99 -15.44 46.04
C ARG A 159 -21.40 -15.01 46.43
N ILE A 160 -22.25 -14.74 45.45
CA ILE A 160 -23.65 -14.36 45.67
C ILE A 160 -24.40 -15.48 46.41
N ARG A 161 -24.21 -16.74 46.00
CA ARG A 161 -24.84 -17.89 46.68
C ARG A 161 -24.40 -18.01 48.14
N LYS A 162 -23.10 -17.85 48.44
CA LYS A 162 -22.61 -17.83 49.83
C LYS A 162 -23.22 -16.69 50.64
N PHE A 163 -23.33 -15.50 50.05
CA PHE A 163 -23.96 -14.35 50.70
C PHE A 163 -25.45 -14.58 51.00
N LEU A 164 -26.21 -15.11 50.03
CA LEU A 164 -27.64 -15.41 50.19
C LEU A 164 -27.90 -16.50 51.24
N LEU A 165 -27.07 -17.55 51.28
CA LEU A 165 -27.16 -18.59 52.32
C LEU A 165 -26.88 -18.02 53.71
N LYS A 166 -25.85 -17.20 53.86
CA LYS A 166 -25.52 -16.54 55.13
C LYS A 166 -26.64 -15.62 55.61
N LYS A 167 -27.32 -14.92 54.68
CA LYS A 167 -28.49 -14.07 54.97
C LYS A 167 -29.75 -14.87 55.33
N LYS A 168 -29.91 -16.07 54.77
CA LYS A 168 -31.02 -16.98 55.10
C LYS A 168 -30.85 -17.57 56.50
N ASP A 169 -29.62 -17.96 56.85
CA ASP A 169 -29.27 -18.46 58.19
C ASP A 169 -29.33 -17.38 59.28
N SER A 170 -29.08 -16.11 58.94
CA SER A 170 -29.24 -15.01 59.91
C SER A 170 -30.71 -14.69 60.17
N ARG A 171 -31.57 -14.72 59.14
CA ARG A 171 -33.02 -14.51 59.30
C ARG A 171 -33.69 -15.66 60.06
N SER A 172 -33.32 -16.92 59.78
CA SER A 172 -33.87 -18.06 60.51
C SER A 172 -33.51 -18.07 62.01
N ARG A 173 -32.46 -17.34 62.41
CA ARG A 173 -32.08 -17.15 63.82
C ARG A 173 -32.79 -15.96 64.47
N GLU A 174 -33.26 -14.98 63.70
CA GLU A 174 -34.10 -13.88 64.19
C GLU A 174 -35.54 -14.33 64.41
N ASP A 175 -36.08 -15.24 63.58
CA ASP A 175 -37.45 -15.77 63.70
C ASP A 175 -37.64 -16.78 64.88
N ILE A 176 -36.58 -17.09 65.65
CA ILE A 176 -36.60 -18.01 66.80
C ILE A 176 -36.47 -17.25 68.15
N ARG A 177 -36.37 -15.92 68.13
CA ARG A 177 -36.40 -15.05 69.32
C ARG A 177 -37.72 -14.33 69.45
#